data_AF-A0A2A5T001-F1
#
_entry.id   AF-A0A2A5T001-F1
#
_cell.length_a   1.000
_cell.length_b   1.000
_cell.length_c   1.000
_cell.angle_alpha   90.00
_cell.angle_beta   90.00
_cell.angle_gamma   90.00
#
_symmetry.space_group_name_H-M   'P 1'
#
loop_
_entity.id
_entity.type
_entity.pdbx_description
1 polymer ?
#
loop_
_entity_poly.entity_id
_entity_poly.type
_entity_poly.pdbx_seq_one_letter_code
_entity_poly.pdbx_strand_id
1 'polypeptide(L)' 'MGKTPNFFRYQIKNKVSRLSVSEVMTIVIAFHQSEYRDFKTYYIHFFWRATSLTNFLN' A
#
# COMPACT_ATOMS: atom_id res chain seq x y z
N MET A 1 37.49 -6.85 -22.19
CA MET A 1 36.91 -7.27 -20.89
C MET A 1 35.86 -6.25 -20.47
N GLY A 2 34.58 -6.52 -20.76
CA GLY A 2 33.47 -5.60 -20.48
C GLY A 2 33.08 -5.63 -19.00
N LYS A 3 32.88 -4.46 -18.39
CA LYS A 3 32.33 -4.31 -17.04
C LYS A 3 30.81 -4.42 -17.12
N THR A 4 30.21 -5.34 -16.39
CA THR A 4 28.76 -5.50 -16.28
C THR A 4 28.17 -4.32 -15.50
N PRO A 5 27.26 -3.51 -16.08
CA PRO A 5 26.61 -2.45 -15.33
C PRO A 5 25.57 -3.06 -14.38
N ASN A 6 25.77 -2.84 -13.08
CA ASN A 6 24.86 -3.29 -12.02
C ASN A 6 23.59 -2.41 -12.02
N PHE A 7 22.63 -2.74 -12.90
CA PHE A 7 21.44 -1.91 -13.18
C PHE A 7 20.32 -1.97 -12.12
N PHE A 8 20.36 -2.89 -11.15
CA PHE A 8 19.32 -3.01 -10.13
C PHE A 8 19.91 -3.15 -8.73
N ARG A 9 20.40 -2.05 -8.18
CA ARG A 9 20.56 -1.94 -6.73
C ARG A 9 19.18 -1.67 -6.12
N TYR A 10 18.43 -2.74 -5.82
CA TYR A 10 17.23 -2.62 -4.98
C TYR A 10 17.67 -2.14 -3.60
N GLN A 11 17.58 -0.83 -3.36
CA GLN A 11 17.88 -0.26 -2.06
C GLN A 11 16.71 -0.59 -1.12
N ILE A 12 16.85 -1.66 -0.34
CA ILE A 12 15.94 -1.97 0.75
C ILE A 12 16.08 -0.84 1.77
N LYS A 13 15.12 0.08 1.77
CA LYS A 13 15.03 1.11 2.80
C LYS A 13 14.58 0.42 4.09
N ASN A 14 15.48 0.25 5.04
CA ASN A 14 15.23 -0.29 6.38
C ASN A 14 14.40 0.67 7.26
N LYS A 15 13.28 1.18 6.73
CA LYS A 15 12.33 1.96 7.53
C LYS A 15 11.38 0.98 8.19
N VAL A 16 11.36 0.98 9.52
CA VAL A 16 10.40 0.20 10.30
C VAL A 16 8.98 0.60 9.87
N SER A 17 8.16 -0.39 9.55
CA SER A 17 6.74 -0.18 9.25
C SER A 17 6.07 0.48 10.45
N ARG A 18 5.20 1.45 10.21
CA ARG A 18 4.33 2.02 11.25
C ARG A 18 3.08 1.18 11.50
N LEU A 19 2.81 0.21 10.63
CA LEU A 19 1.68 -0.72 10.72
C LEU A 19 2.15 -2.00 11.39
N SER A 20 1.36 -2.46 12.36
CA SER A 20 1.41 -3.80 12.93
C SER A 20 1.00 -4.86 11.90
N VAL A 21 1.37 -6.12 12.19
CA VAL A 21 1.03 -7.26 11.32
C VAL A 21 -0.49 -7.41 11.16
N SER A 22 -1.27 -7.20 12.22
CA SER A 22 -2.73 -7.29 12.17
C SER A 22 -3.36 -6.20 11.29
N GLU A 23 -2.82 -4.98 11.32
CA GLU A 23 -3.27 -3.89 10.43
C GLU A 23 -2.98 -4.23 8.96
N VAL A 24 -1.79 -4.77 8.66
CA VAL A 24 -1.45 -5.21 7.29
C VAL A 24 -2.39 -6.33 6.84
N MET A 25 -2.64 -7.33 7.69
CA MET A 25 -3.56 -8.44 7.37
C MET A 25 -4.99 -7.94 7.11
N THR A 26 -5.46 -7.01 7.93
CA THR A 26 -6.78 -6.38 7.74
C THR A 26 -6.89 -5.70 6.38
N ILE A 27 -5.87 -4.93 5.99
CA ILE A 27 -5.82 -4.25 4.69
C ILE A 27 -5.82 -5.26 3.53
N VAL A 28 -5.04 -6.34 3.64
CA VAL A 28 -4.95 -7.39 2.60
C VAL A 28 -6.28 -8.13 2.42
N ILE A 29 -6.95 -8.48 3.52
CA ILE A 29 -8.25 -9.17 3.48
C ILE A 29 -9.31 -8.25 2.84
N ALA A 30 -9.39 -7.00 3.29
CA ALA A 30 -10.34 -6.04 2.74
C ALA A 30 -10.09 -5.76 1.25
N PHE A 31 -8.82 -5.67 0.84
CA PHE A 31 -8.45 -5.56 -0.58
C PHE A 31 -8.92 -6.79 -1.37
N HIS A 32 -8.64 -8.00 -0.88
CA HIS A 32 -9.04 -9.22 -1.57
C HIS A 32 -10.57 -9.33 -1.74
N GLN A 33 -11.34 -8.97 -0.71
CA GLN A 33 -12.80 -8.98 -0.75
C GLN A 33 -13.41 -7.87 -1.61
N SER A 34 -12.67 -6.79 -1.85
CA SER A 34 -13.16 -5.66 -2.65
C SER A 34 -13.04 -5.86 -4.16
N GLU A 35 -12.43 -6.96 -4.60
CA GLU A 35 -12.30 -7.36 -6.01
C GLU A 35 -11.61 -6.33 -6.94
N TYR A 36 -10.87 -5.36 -6.37
CA TYR A 36 -10.06 -4.45 -7.19
C TYR A 36 -8.87 -5.19 -7.78
N ARG A 37 -8.64 -4.93 -9.07
CA ARG A 37 -7.49 -5.47 -9.81
C ARG A 37 -6.14 -5.02 -9.21
N ASP A 38 -6.06 -3.76 -8.82
CA ASP A 38 -4.82 -3.12 -8.38
C ASP A 38 -4.98 -2.50 -6.99
N PHE A 39 -4.02 -2.79 -6.10
CA PHE A 39 -4.00 -2.24 -4.75
C PHE A 39 -4.02 -0.71 -4.72
N LYS A 40 -3.37 -0.06 -5.71
CA LYS A 40 -3.36 1.41 -5.84
C LYS A 40 -4.76 1.99 -6.00
N THR A 41 -5.59 1.35 -6.82
CA THR A 41 -6.97 1.78 -7.08
C THR A 41 -7.83 1.59 -5.83
N TYR A 42 -7.70 0.44 -5.17
CA TYR A 42 -8.35 0.17 -3.88
C TYR A 42 -7.99 1.22 -2.83
N TYR A 43 -6.69 1.51 -2.66
CA TYR A 43 -6.22 2.43 -1.64
C TYR A 43 -6.73 3.86 -1.85
N ILE A 44 -6.74 4.35 -3.09
CA ILE A 44 -7.28 5.68 -3.42
C ILE A 44 -8.77 5.75 -3.07
N HIS A 45 -9.55 4.73 -3.45
CA HIS A 45 -10.97 4.68 -3.18
C HIS A 45 -11.28 4.59 -1.67
N PHE A 46 -10.55 3.74 -0.95
CA PHE A 46 -10.64 3.63 0.51
C PHE A 46 -10.32 4.98 1.20
N PHE A 47 -9.24 5.64 0.79
CA PHE A 47 -8.84 6.94 1.33
C PHE A 47 -9.92 8.01 1.10
N TRP A 48 -10.47 8.08 -0.11
CA TRP A 48 -11.55 9.02 -0.44
C TRP A 48 -12.82 8.77 0.37
N ARG A 49 -13.18 7.50 0.58
CA ARG A 49 -14.34 7.14 1.41
C ARG A 49 -14.11 7.51 2.87
N ALA A 50 -12.91 7.29 3.39
CA ALA A 50 -12.55 7.65 4.75
C ALA A 50 -12.61 9.17 4.97
N THR A 51 -12.01 9.97 4.07
CA THR A 51 -12.02 11.44 4.18
C THR A 51 -13.40 12.04 3.94
N SER A 52 -14.18 11.49 3.00
CA SER A 52 -15.56 11.93 2.79
C SER A 52 -16.46 11.65 3.99
N LEU A 53 -16.25 10.52 4.68
CA LEU A 53 -17.01 10.20 5.90
C LEU A 53 -16.65 11.15 7.05
N THR A 54 -15.36 11.49 7.21
CA THR A 54 -14.93 12.44 8.25
C THR A 54 -15.43 13.86 8.00
N ASN A 55 -15.67 14.24 6.74
CA ASN A 55 -16.26 15.53 6.37
C ASN A 55 -17.79 15.56 6.55
N PHE A 56 -18.46 14.40 6.66
CA PHE A 56 -19.91 14.31 6.92
C PHE A 56 -20.23 14.22 8.42
N LEU A 57 -19.28 13.78 9.24
CA LEU A 57 -19.42 13.63 10.69
C LEU A 57 -18.89 14.83 11.50
N ASN A 58 -18.38 15.87 10.83
CA ASN A 58 -18.03 17.19 11.40
C ASN A 58 -18.96 18.25 10.84
#